data_AF-A0A9X0D8U6-F1
#
_entry.id   AF-A0A9X0D8U6-F1
#
_cell.length_a   1.000
_cell.length_b   1.000
_cell.length_c   1.000
_cell.angle_alpha   90.00
_cell.angle_beta   90.00
_cell.angle_gamma   90.00
#
_symmetry.space_group_name_H-M   'P 1'
#
loop_
_entity.id
_entity.type
_entity.pdbx_description
1 polymer ?
#
loop_
_entity_poly.entity_id
_entity_poly.type
_entity_poly.pdbx_seq_one_letter_code
_entity_poly.pdbx_strand_id
1 'polypeptide(L)'
;MSGEGDVILVLSNCLVKGYHMCYFSVEIGEEFVAKRKQGDLGDAFKVENELGQLSHLQADLVKPLWNLDEHIAVSVTGSPENDPRGRWRPRGGINVPVTVKIILRRGKAQDVMRKVGAARGIQAEIHPVE
;
A
#
# COMPACT_ATOMS: atom_id res chain seq x y z
N MET A 1 -22.80 -3.19 -22.99
CA MET A 1 -21.90 -4.31 -22.68
C MET A 1 -20.79 -3.80 -21.78
N SER A 2 -21.03 -3.76 -20.47
CA SER A 2 -20.05 -3.36 -19.46
C SER A 2 -19.15 -4.55 -19.14
N GLY A 3 -17.86 -4.48 -19.45
CA GLY A 3 -16.92 -5.59 -19.27
C GLY A 3 -16.76 -6.00 -17.80
N GLU A 4 -17.22 -7.20 -17.47
CA GLU A 4 -17.18 -7.84 -16.14
C GLU A 4 -15.87 -8.59 -15.84
N GLY A 5 -14.77 -8.18 -16.48
CA GLY A 5 -13.46 -8.80 -16.27
C GLY A 5 -12.80 -8.39 -14.96
N ASP A 6 -11.91 -9.25 -14.49
CA ASP A 6 -10.90 -8.87 -13.51
C ASP A 6 -9.92 -7.86 -14.14
N VAL A 7 -9.44 -6.94 -13.33
CA VAL A 7 -8.50 -5.87 -13.69
C VAL A 7 -7.47 -5.73 -12.59
N ILE A 8 -6.31 -5.17 -12.92
CA ILE A 8 -5.28 -4.82 -11.94
C ILE A 8 -5.50 -3.36 -11.55
N LEU A 9 -5.86 -3.11 -10.30
CA LEU A 9 -5.78 -1.78 -9.70
C LEU A 9 -4.36 -1.54 -9.19
N VAL A 10 -3.71 -0.50 -9.71
CA VAL A 10 -2.36 -0.08 -9.33
C VAL A 10 -2.47 1.24 -8.58
N LEU A 11 -1.98 1.28 -7.33
CA LEU A 11 -1.88 2.49 -6.52
C LEU A 11 -0.42 2.90 -6.36
N SER A 12 -0.05 4.05 -6.91
CA SER A 12 1.31 4.59 -6.90
C SER A 12 1.43 5.77 -5.93
N ASN A 13 2.67 6.16 -5.59
CA ASN A 13 2.99 7.15 -4.54
C ASN A 13 2.47 6.73 -3.15
N CYS A 14 2.44 5.43 -2.89
CA CYS A 14 2.09 4.88 -1.60
C CYS A 14 3.35 4.79 -0.72
N LEU A 15 3.14 4.74 0.61
CA LEU A 15 4.22 4.62 1.57
C LEU A 15 3.94 3.47 2.53
N VAL A 16 4.99 2.70 2.82
CA VAL A 16 5.10 1.93 4.06
C VAL A 16 5.75 2.85 5.10
N LYS A 17 5.06 3.04 6.23
CA LYS A 17 5.44 3.97 7.30
C LYS A 17 6.15 3.20 8.41
N GLY A 18 7.23 3.76 8.97
CA GLY A 18 7.88 3.21 10.17
C GLY A 18 8.97 2.18 9.88
N TYR A 19 9.75 2.39 8.81
CA TYR A 19 10.87 1.53 8.41
C TYR A 19 12.00 1.47 9.45
N HIS A 20 12.12 2.47 10.33
CA HIS A 20 13.11 2.46 11.42
C HIS A 20 12.96 1.31 12.42
N MET A 21 11.81 0.61 12.39
CA MET A 21 11.57 -0.62 13.17
C MET A 21 11.90 -1.90 12.40
N CYS A 22 12.22 -1.81 11.12
CA CYS A 22 12.65 -2.91 10.29
C CYS A 22 14.10 -3.29 10.61
N TYR A 23 14.39 -4.59 10.72
CA TYR A 23 15.72 -5.11 11.02
C TYR A 23 16.48 -5.60 9.78
N PHE A 24 15.91 -5.41 8.59
CA PHE A 24 16.52 -5.80 7.32
C PHE A 24 16.49 -4.64 6.30
N SER A 25 17.46 -4.67 5.39
CA SER A 25 17.54 -3.76 4.24
C SER A 25 16.52 -4.14 3.19
N VAL A 26 15.95 -3.15 2.51
CA VAL A 26 15.05 -3.39 1.36
C VAL A 26 15.66 -2.92 0.06
N GLU A 27 15.33 -3.62 -1.03
CA GLU A 27 15.76 -3.27 -2.38
C GLU A 27 14.59 -2.80 -3.25
N ILE A 28 14.88 -1.95 -4.25
CA ILE A 28 13.88 -1.54 -5.24
C ILE A 28 13.45 -2.77 -6.05
N GLY A 29 12.15 -2.95 -6.21
CA GLY A 29 11.57 -4.14 -6.84
C GLY A 29 11.30 -5.30 -5.88
N GLU A 30 11.67 -5.19 -4.61
CA GLU A 30 11.34 -6.21 -3.61
C GLU A 30 9.83 -6.24 -3.33
N GLU A 31 9.28 -7.45 -3.23
CA GLU A 31 7.85 -7.70 -3.13
C GLU A 31 7.46 -8.12 -1.70
N PHE A 32 6.32 -7.59 -1.28
CA PHE A 32 5.71 -7.80 0.03
C PHE A 32 4.20 -8.01 -0.12
N VAL A 33 3.57 -8.42 0.98
CA VAL A 33 2.13 -8.58 1.07
C VAL A 33 1.59 -7.71 2.20
N ALA A 34 0.52 -6.95 1.91
CA ALA A 34 -0.23 -6.26 2.95
C ALA A 34 -1.31 -7.17 3.53
N LYS A 35 -1.26 -7.43 4.84
CA LYS A 35 -2.24 -8.24 5.58
C LYS A 35 -2.96 -7.39 6.62
N ARG A 36 -4.27 -7.60 6.77
CA ARG A 36 -5.05 -6.95 7.83
C ARG A 36 -4.50 -7.29 9.20
N LYS A 37 -4.43 -6.28 10.06
CA LYS A 37 -4.08 -6.37 11.47
C LYS A 37 -5.06 -5.49 12.23
N GLN A 38 -5.76 -6.08 13.19
CA GLN A 38 -6.48 -5.32 14.20
C GLN A 38 -5.61 -5.29 15.46
N GLY A 39 -5.36 -4.11 15.98
CA GLY A 39 -4.68 -3.93 17.26
C GLY A 39 -5.34 -2.84 18.08
N ASP A 40 -4.80 -2.58 19.26
CA ASP A 40 -5.38 -1.63 20.24
C ASP A 40 -5.50 -0.20 19.70
N LEU A 41 -4.72 0.15 18.67
CA LEU A 41 -4.69 1.46 18.01
C LEU A 41 -5.58 1.51 16.75
N GLY A 42 -6.38 0.47 16.50
CA GLY A 42 -7.30 0.36 15.38
C GLY A 42 -6.80 -0.50 14.22
N ASP A 43 -7.52 -0.40 13.11
CA ASP A 43 -7.29 -1.16 11.88
C ASP A 43 -6.02 -0.70 11.17
N ALA A 44 -5.18 -1.65 10.76
CA ALA A 44 -3.96 -1.40 10.02
C ALA A 44 -3.66 -2.52 9.02
N PHE A 45 -2.83 -2.22 8.02
CA PHE A 45 -2.23 -3.24 7.16
C PHE A 45 -0.76 -3.43 7.53
N LYS A 46 -0.41 -4.63 8.00
CA LYS A 46 0.98 -5.07 8.18
C LYS A 46 1.56 -5.47 6.83
N VAL A 47 2.73 -4.96 6.48
CA VAL A 47 3.43 -5.29 5.23
C VAL A 47 4.60 -6.22 5.55
N GLU A 48 4.61 -7.42 4.97
CA GLU A 48 5.59 -8.47 5.29
C GLU A 48 5.91 -9.38 4.10
N ASN A 49 7.10 -9.99 4.13
CA ASN A 49 7.54 -11.07 3.25
C ASN A 49 8.26 -12.15 4.07
N GLU A 50 9.04 -13.03 3.42
CA GLU A 50 9.80 -14.11 4.08
C GLU A 50 10.90 -13.62 5.03
N LEU A 51 11.45 -12.41 4.81
CA LEU A 51 12.44 -11.79 5.69
C LEU A 51 11.80 -11.24 6.97
N GLY A 52 10.49 -10.97 6.92
CA GLY A 52 9.65 -10.60 8.05
C GLY A 52 8.82 -9.34 7.79
N GLN A 53 8.47 -8.65 8.87
CA GLN A 53 7.64 -7.45 8.80
C GLN A 53 8.48 -6.23 8.42
N LEU A 54 8.14 -5.61 7.29
CA LEU A 54 8.70 -4.33 6.87
C LEU A 54 8.21 -3.20 7.78
N SER A 55 6.90 -2.96 7.80
CA SER A 55 6.20 -2.11 8.78
C SER A 55 4.68 -2.09 8.49
N HIS A 56 4.04 -0.92 8.44
CA HIS A 56 2.61 -0.76 8.16
C HIS A 56 2.35 0.13 6.95
N LEU A 57 1.33 -0.20 6.17
CA LEU A 57 0.87 0.63 5.06
C LEU A 57 0.30 1.96 5.60
N GLN A 58 0.48 3.05 4.85
CA GLN A 58 -0.05 4.35 5.25
C GLN A 58 -1.56 4.33 5.54
N ALA A 59 -1.97 5.06 6.59
CA ALA A 59 -3.34 5.07 7.09
C ALA A 59 -4.39 5.47 6.04
N ASP A 60 -4.02 6.33 5.09
CA ASP A 60 -4.91 6.78 3.99
C ASP A 60 -5.43 5.60 3.12
N LEU A 61 -4.72 4.47 3.12
CA LEU A 61 -5.11 3.25 2.40
C LEU A 61 -5.89 2.25 3.26
N VAL A 62 -5.97 2.43 4.58
CA VAL A 62 -6.67 1.47 5.45
C VAL A 62 -8.15 1.43 5.11
N LYS A 63 -8.86 2.55 5.22
CA LYS A 63 -10.32 2.60 5.01
C LYS A 63 -10.75 2.19 3.59
N PRO A 64 -10.09 2.62 2.49
CA PRO A 64 -10.44 2.18 1.14
C PRO A 64 -10.24 0.68 0.91
N LEU A 65 -9.24 0.07 1.54
CA LEU A 65 -8.85 -1.33 1.29
C LEU A 65 -9.36 -2.32 2.35
N TRP A 66 -9.87 -1.85 3.49
CA TRP A 66 -10.16 -2.68 4.66
C TRP A 66 -11.08 -3.88 4.35
N ASN A 67 -12.13 -3.65 3.58
CA ASN A 67 -13.14 -4.66 3.24
C ASN A 67 -12.81 -5.44 1.95
N LEU A 68 -11.56 -5.41 1.49
CA LEU A 68 -11.08 -6.24 0.38
C LEU A 68 -10.63 -7.60 0.91
N ASP A 69 -11.13 -8.69 0.34
CA ASP A 69 -10.67 -10.06 0.65
C ASP A 69 -9.57 -10.52 -0.31
N GLU A 70 -9.24 -9.66 -1.27
CA GLU A 70 -8.26 -9.91 -2.30
C GLU A 70 -6.82 -9.76 -1.81
N HIS A 71 -5.91 -10.44 -2.52
CA HIS A 71 -4.49 -10.33 -2.26
C HIS A 71 -3.98 -8.93 -2.60
N ILE A 72 -3.31 -8.29 -1.64
CA ILE A 72 -2.72 -6.95 -1.78
C ILE A 72 -1.21 -7.10 -1.89
N ALA A 73 -0.71 -7.06 -3.12
CA ALA A 73 0.73 -7.08 -3.41
C ALA A 73 1.32 -5.67 -3.25
N VAL A 74 2.53 -5.59 -2.69
CA VAL A 74 3.23 -4.34 -2.40
C VAL A 74 4.66 -4.43 -2.93
N SER A 75 5.04 -3.54 -3.85
CA SER A 75 6.36 -3.53 -4.48
C SER A 75 7.13 -2.28 -4.08
N VAL A 76 8.40 -2.41 -3.67
CA VAL A 76 9.27 -1.27 -3.33
C VAL A 76 9.63 -0.50 -4.60
N THR A 77 9.48 0.82 -4.57
CA THR A 77 9.72 1.70 -5.74
C THR A 77 10.84 2.72 -5.53
N GLY A 78 11.33 2.86 -4.29
CA GLY A 78 12.38 3.81 -3.96
C GLY A 78 13.07 3.44 -2.66
N SER A 79 14.23 4.06 -2.42
CA SER A 79 14.98 3.87 -1.18
C SER A 79 14.22 4.41 0.04
N PRO A 80 14.44 3.83 1.23
CA PRO A 80 13.90 4.38 2.47
C PRO A 80 14.31 5.85 2.66
N GLU A 81 13.34 6.73 2.87
CA GLU A 81 13.53 8.17 2.97
C GLU A 81 12.85 8.75 4.22
N ASN A 82 13.39 9.86 4.73
CA ASN A 82 12.72 10.60 5.81
C ASN A 82 11.40 11.19 5.31
N ASP A 83 10.39 11.26 6.18
CA ASP A 83 9.07 11.80 5.84
C ASP A 83 9.16 13.12 5.05
N PRO A 84 8.85 13.12 3.74
CA PRO A 84 8.96 14.31 2.91
C PRO A 84 7.94 15.39 3.31
N ARG A 85 6.93 15.02 4.12
CA ARG A 85 5.92 15.94 4.67
C ARG A 85 6.31 16.54 6.03
N GLY A 86 7.46 16.18 6.59
CA GLY A 86 8.00 16.78 7.81
C GLY A 86 7.11 16.65 9.05
N ARG A 87 6.17 15.69 9.09
CA ARG A 87 5.23 15.54 10.21
C ARG A 87 5.83 14.86 11.43
N TRP A 88 7.03 14.29 11.30
CA TRP A 88 7.70 13.59 12.38
C TRP A 88 8.99 14.30 12.79
N ARG A 89 9.37 14.16 14.08
CA ARG A 89 10.66 14.63 14.61
C ARG A 89 11.82 14.04 13.78
N PRO A 90 13.03 14.63 13.80
CA PRO A 90 14.22 13.97 13.26
C PRO A 90 14.30 12.52 13.80
N ARG A 91 14.42 11.53 12.90
CA ARG A 91 14.32 10.06 13.14
C ARG A 91 12.92 9.45 13.35
N GLY A 92 11.85 10.24 13.33
CA GLY A 92 10.50 9.82 13.69
C GLY A 92 9.67 9.13 12.60
N GLY A 93 10.24 8.85 11.42
CA GLY A 93 9.51 8.12 10.38
C GLY A 93 10.27 8.01 9.07
N ILE A 94 11.21 7.07 9.01
CA ILE A 94 11.69 6.57 7.71
C ILE A 94 10.53 5.83 7.04
N ASN A 95 10.25 6.16 5.79
CA ASN A 95 9.20 5.58 4.98
C ASN A 95 9.82 4.91 3.77
N VAL A 96 9.15 3.89 3.25
CA VAL A 96 9.54 3.22 2.00
C VAL A 96 8.50 3.53 0.94
N PRO A 97 8.90 4.18 -0.18
CA PRO A 97 8.04 4.34 -1.35
C PRO A 97 7.65 2.99 -1.93
N VAL A 98 6.35 2.77 -2.15
CA VAL A 98 5.82 1.52 -2.68
C VAL A 98 4.70 1.77 -3.70
N THR A 99 4.48 0.76 -4.54
CA THR A 99 3.27 0.60 -5.32
C THR A 99 2.44 -0.53 -4.73
N VAL A 100 1.12 -0.40 -4.73
CA VAL A 100 0.18 -1.45 -4.33
C VAL A 100 -0.54 -1.97 -5.57
N LYS A 101 -0.59 -3.30 -5.74
CA LYS A 101 -1.32 -3.97 -6.82
C LYS A 101 -2.38 -4.90 -6.26
N ILE A 102 -3.59 -4.83 -6.82
CA ILE A 102 -4.71 -5.65 -6.40
C ILE A 102 -5.49 -6.09 -7.64
N ILE A 103 -5.70 -7.40 -7.79
CA ILE A 103 -6.60 -7.93 -8.82
C ILE A 103 -8.02 -7.87 -8.27
N LEU A 104 -8.90 -7.17 -8.98
CA LEU A 104 -10.28 -6.91 -8.56
C LEU A 104 -11.21 -7.02 -9.76
N ARG A 105 -12.48 -7.33 -9.51
CA ARG A 105 -13.55 -7.07 -10.49
C ARG A 105 -13.57 -5.58 -10.84
N ARG A 106 -13.74 -5.25 -12.13
CA ARG A 106 -13.71 -3.85 -12.63
C ARG A 106 -14.56 -2.87 -11.80
N GLY A 107 -15.79 -3.23 -11.45
CA GLY A 107 -16.66 -2.37 -10.64
C GLY A 107 -16.09 -2.08 -9.24
N LYS A 108 -15.45 -3.07 -8.61
CA LYS A 108 -14.79 -2.94 -7.31
C LYS A 108 -13.51 -2.10 -7.42
N ALA A 109 -12.72 -2.30 -8.47
CA ALA A 109 -11.54 -1.48 -8.75
C ALA A 109 -11.90 0.01 -8.92
N GLN A 110 -12.98 0.31 -9.65
CA GLN A 110 -13.48 1.68 -9.83
C GLN A 110 -13.94 2.31 -8.51
N ASP A 111 -14.62 1.54 -7.65
CA ASP A 111 -15.04 2.02 -6.33
C ASP A 111 -13.84 2.33 -5.43
N VAL A 112 -12.84 1.44 -5.38
CA VAL A 112 -11.60 1.67 -4.63
C VAL A 112 -10.85 2.88 -5.20
N MET A 113 -10.69 2.97 -6.52
CA MET A 113 -10.05 4.12 -7.18
C MET A 113 -10.71 5.44 -6.78
N ARG A 114 -12.04 5.51 -6.74
CA ARG A 114 -12.78 6.70 -6.27
C ARG A 114 -12.54 7.00 -4.80
N LYS A 115 -12.51 5.99 -3.93
CA LYS A 115 -12.23 6.14 -2.49
C LYS A 115 -10.79 6.61 -2.23
N VAL A 116 -9.84 6.09 -3.01
CA VAL A 116 -8.42 6.47 -2.94
C VAL A 116 -8.17 7.86 -3.54
N GLY A 117 -8.92 8.27 -4.57
CA GLY A 117 -8.80 9.62 -5.15
C GLY A 117 -9.08 10.76 -4.15
N ALA A 118 -9.74 10.46 -3.03
CA ALA A 118 -9.90 11.40 -1.91
C ALA A 118 -8.64 11.53 -1.02
N ALA A 119 -7.69 10.60 -1.12
CA ALA A 119 -6.45 10.60 -0.35
C ALA A 119 -5.38 11.47 -1.04
N ARG A 120 -4.73 12.34 -0.26
CA ARG A 120 -3.76 13.32 -0.78
C ARG A 120 -2.52 12.64 -1.37
N GLY A 121 -2.37 12.69 -2.69
CA GLY A 121 -1.13 12.40 -3.42
C GLY A 121 -0.95 10.97 -3.91
N ILE A 122 -1.94 10.09 -3.70
CA ILE A 122 -1.93 8.72 -4.23
C ILE A 122 -2.47 8.74 -5.66
N GLN A 123 -1.75 8.12 -6.58
CA GLN A 123 -2.22 7.92 -7.96
C GLN A 123 -2.85 6.53 -8.06
N ALA A 124 -3.92 6.41 -8.85
CA ALA A 124 -4.64 5.15 -9.02
C ALA A 124 -4.93 4.92 -10.51
N GLU A 125 -4.62 3.72 -10.99
CA GLU A 125 -4.80 3.33 -12.38
C GLU A 125 -5.38 1.92 -12.48
N ILE A 126 -6.18 1.66 -13.53
CA ILE A 126 -6.78 0.36 -13.78
C ILE A 126 -6.22 -0.18 -15.09
N HIS A 127 -5.60 -1.35 -15.02
CA HIS A 127 -4.98 -2.05 -16.15
C HIS A 127 -5.72 -3.37 -16.44
N PRO A 128 -5.75 -3.85 -17.69
CA PRO A 128 -6.24 -5.20 -17.98
C PRO A 128 -5.36 -6.25 -17.27
N VAL A 129 -5.97 -7.39 -16.91
CA VAL A 129 -5.19 -8.60 -16.59
C VAL A 129 -4.70 -9.16 -17.92
N GLU A 130 -3.39 -9.36 -18.05
CA GLU A 130 -2.77 -9.99 -19.24
C GLU A 130 -3.10 -11.48 -19.35
#